data_AF-A0A124G6C2-F1
#
_entry.id   AF-A0A124G6C2-F1
#
_cell.length_a   1.000
_cell.length_b   1.000
_cell.length_c   1.000
_cell.angle_alpha   90.00
_cell.angle_beta   90.00
_cell.angle_gamma   90.00
#
_symmetry.space_group_name_H-M   'P 1'
#
loop_
_entity.id
_entity.type
_entity.pdbx_description
1 polymer ?
#
loop_
_entity_poly.entity_id
_entity_poly.type
_entity_poly.pdbx_seq_one_letter_code
_entity_poly.pdbx_strand_id
1 'polypeptide(L)'
;MASLCTLLSAASFVVFSWYLSRFAALWLTNGELHPEMLLLASAFLAGRYIFAHLESRSNYRAGSEIVADIKKELYPVLLQENELDSTSGALYMTKISDDLKPYFAFFIPYSVATAVVSILLLVICFFLEKWVALILMVSLFVIPVQMAVIGIGAEAIHKKHTGLFLKYSAVFYNRLKTVAEIVNLDNLLPQYRFLSRKSEELNQATTQVMRVAILSSAVLELFVTIAIAAIAIYLGFSLMGIMIGPN
;
A
#
# COMPACT_ATOMS: atom_id res chain seq x y z
N MET A 1 -17.85 0.01 13.90
CA MET A 1 -18.47 -0.82 12.85
C MET A 1 -17.45 -1.36 11.87
N ALA A 2 -16.61 -0.52 11.24
CA ALA A 2 -15.56 -0.97 10.33
C ALA A 2 -14.58 -1.99 10.94
N SER A 3 -14.07 -1.73 12.16
CA SER A 3 -13.18 -2.65 12.89
C SER A 3 -13.81 -4.00 13.24
N LEU A 4 -15.14 -4.08 13.36
CA LEU A 4 -15.84 -5.34 13.55
C LEU A 4 -15.91 -6.13 12.24
N CYS A 5 -16.14 -5.43 11.12
CA CYS A 5 -16.17 -6.03 9.79
C CYS A 5 -14.79 -6.54 9.36
N THR A 6 -13.69 -5.85 9.69
CA THR A 6 -12.32 -6.34 9.44
C THR A 6 -12.07 -7.65 10.18
N LEU A 7 -12.39 -7.71 11.47
CA LEU A 7 -12.22 -8.91 12.29
C LEU A 7 -13.07 -10.07 11.77
N LEU A 8 -14.32 -9.80 11.38
CA LEU A 8 -15.22 -10.82 10.86
C LEU A 8 -14.77 -11.33 9.47
N SER A 9 -14.27 -10.45 8.61
CA SER A 9 -13.64 -10.81 7.34
C SER A 9 -12.41 -11.69 7.54
N ALA A 10 -11.56 -11.35 8.51
CA ALA A 10 -10.37 -12.13 8.85
C ALA A 10 -10.73 -13.49 9.44
N ALA A 11 -11.70 -13.55 10.35
CA ALA A 11 -12.21 -14.81 10.89
C ALA A 11 -12.80 -15.72 9.80
N SER A 12 -13.57 -15.15 8.87
CA SER A 12 -14.12 -15.87 7.72
C SER A 12 -13.02 -16.45 6.83
N PHE A 13 -11.89 -15.73 6.67
CA PHE A 13 -10.73 -16.22 5.94
C PHE A 13 -10.05 -17.42 6.63
N VAL A 14 -9.91 -17.37 7.97
CA VAL A 14 -9.33 -18.46 8.75
C VAL A 14 -10.20 -19.71 8.65
N VAL A 15 -11.52 -19.55 8.79
CA VAL A 15 -12.48 -20.66 8.66
C VAL A 15 -12.46 -21.24 7.25
N PHE A 16 -12.40 -20.40 6.22
CA PHE A 16 -12.20 -20.85 4.84
C PHE A 16 -10.94 -21.71 4.69
N SER A 17 -9.79 -21.22 5.17
CA SER A 17 -8.52 -21.94 5.10
C SER A 17 -8.56 -23.28 5.84
N TRP A 18 -9.27 -23.34 6.97
CA TRP A 18 -9.46 -24.58 7.73
C TRP A 18 -10.26 -25.64 6.96
N TYR A 19 -11.40 -25.26 6.38
CA TYR A 19 -12.21 -26.16 5.55
C TYR A 19 -11.47 -26.60 4.29
N LEU A 20 -10.76 -25.68 3.64
CA LEU A 20 -9.96 -25.99 2.46
C LEU A 20 -8.82 -26.97 2.79
N SER A 21 -8.12 -26.77 3.92
CA SER A 21 -7.08 -27.67 4.40
C SER A 21 -7.62 -29.06 4.73
N ARG A 22 -8.78 -29.16 5.41
CA ARG A 22 -9.43 -30.46 5.67
C ARG A 22 -9.84 -31.19 4.41
N PHE A 23 -10.41 -30.47 3.44
CA PHE A 23 -10.76 -31.04 2.14
C PHE A 23 -9.52 -31.61 1.45
N ALA A 24 -8.43 -30.84 1.40
CA ALA A 24 -7.16 -31.29 0.81
C ALA A 24 -6.60 -32.52 1.54
N ALA A 25 -6.61 -32.53 2.88
CA ALA A 25 -6.11 -33.64 3.68
C ALA A 25 -6.91 -34.94 3.45
N LEU A 26 -8.25 -34.88 3.48
CA LEU A 26 -9.12 -36.04 3.25
C LEU A 26 -9.00 -36.58 1.83
N TRP A 27 -8.90 -35.69 0.84
CA TRP A 27 -8.68 -36.11 -0.54
C TRP A 27 -7.34 -36.82 -0.72
N LEU A 28 -6.27 -36.34 -0.08
CA LEU A 28 -4.94 -36.92 -0.20
C LEU A 28 -4.78 -38.25 0.55
N THR A 29 -5.45 -38.42 1.69
CA THR A 29 -5.34 -39.64 2.52
C THR A 29 -6.32 -40.73 2.12
N ASN A 30 -7.59 -40.38 1.89
CA ASN A 30 -8.65 -41.36 1.67
C ASN A 30 -9.09 -41.47 0.21
N GLY A 31 -8.66 -40.53 -0.67
CA GLY A 31 -9.14 -40.45 -2.05
C GLY A 31 -10.62 -40.06 -2.18
N GLU A 32 -11.31 -39.81 -1.07
CA GLU A 32 -12.72 -39.44 -1.04
C GLU A 32 -12.90 -37.96 -1.30
N LEU A 33 -13.72 -37.63 -2.28
CA LEU A 33 -14.16 -36.26 -2.55
C LEU A 33 -15.39 -35.99 -1.69
N HIS A 34 -15.30 -35.02 -0.78
CA HIS A 34 -16.46 -34.46 -0.06
C HIS A 34 -16.78 -33.05 -0.60
N PRO A 35 -17.63 -32.94 -1.64
CA PRO A 35 -18.01 -31.65 -2.23
C PRO A 35 -18.63 -30.68 -1.21
N GLU A 36 -19.27 -31.20 -0.17
CA GLU A 36 -19.91 -30.41 0.89
C GLU A 36 -18.90 -29.51 1.62
N MET A 37 -17.68 -29.99 1.86
CA MET A 37 -16.63 -29.18 2.49
C MET A 37 -16.14 -28.05 1.57
N LEU A 38 -16.08 -28.31 0.26
CA LEU A 38 -15.72 -27.31 -0.74
C LEU A 38 -16.82 -26.24 -0.88
N LEU A 39 -18.09 -26.64 -0.79
CA LEU A 39 -19.23 -25.71 -0.77
C LEU A 39 -19.20 -24.83 0.48
N LEU A 40 -18.94 -25.41 1.65
CA LEU A 40 -18.77 -24.63 2.89
C LEU A 40 -17.59 -23.66 2.80
N ALA A 41 -16.43 -24.11 2.29
CA ALA A 41 -15.27 -23.25 2.07
C ALA A 41 -15.63 -22.08 1.14
N SER A 42 -16.25 -22.35 -0.01
CA SER A 42 -16.66 -21.29 -0.94
C SER A 42 -17.69 -20.33 -0.35
N ALA A 43 -18.61 -20.80 0.50
CA ALA A 43 -19.55 -19.95 1.24
C ALA A 43 -18.83 -18.99 2.20
N PHE A 44 -17.83 -19.46 2.97
CA PHE A 44 -17.03 -18.59 3.83
C PHE A 44 -16.13 -17.62 3.05
N LEU A 45 -15.67 -18.00 1.86
CA LEU A 45 -14.96 -17.09 0.97
C LEU A 45 -15.88 -15.97 0.44
N ALA A 46 -17.12 -16.31 0.08
CA ALA A 46 -18.14 -15.33 -0.28
C ALA A 46 -18.50 -14.42 0.90
N GLY A 47 -18.64 -14.98 2.10
CA GLY A 47 -18.85 -14.23 3.34
C GLY A 47 -17.74 -13.21 3.59
N ARG A 48 -16.47 -13.62 3.46
CA ARG A 48 -15.31 -12.70 3.54
C ARG A 48 -15.44 -11.54 2.55
N TYR A 49 -15.81 -11.80 1.31
CA TYR A 49 -15.98 -10.74 0.30
C TYR A 49 -17.09 -9.75 0.68
N ILE A 50 -18.21 -10.25 1.19
CA ILE A 50 -19.32 -9.42 1.67
C ILE A 50 -18.86 -8.53 2.84
N PHE A 51 -18.18 -9.10 3.84
CA PHE A 51 -17.69 -8.33 4.99
C PHE A 51 -16.63 -7.29 4.59
N ALA A 52 -15.70 -7.64 3.69
CA ALA A 52 -14.71 -6.71 3.16
C ALA A 52 -15.37 -5.55 2.38
N HIS A 53 -16.46 -5.82 1.65
CA HIS A 53 -17.21 -4.78 0.95
C HIS A 53 -17.95 -3.85 1.93
N LEU A 54 -18.57 -4.40 2.97
CA LEU A 54 -19.25 -3.62 4.01
C LEU A 54 -18.25 -2.75 4.79
N GLU A 55 -17.09 -3.30 5.10
CA GLU A 55 -15.96 -2.57 5.70
C GLU A 55 -15.56 -1.38 4.83
N SER A 56 -15.29 -1.62 3.54
CA SER A 56 -14.89 -0.57 2.59
C SER A 56 -15.93 0.56 2.49
N ARG A 57 -17.22 0.22 2.46
CA ARG A 57 -18.29 1.23 2.49
C ARG A 57 -18.33 2.02 3.79
N SER A 58 -18.14 1.36 4.93
CA SER A 58 -18.10 2.04 6.23
C SER A 58 -16.91 2.99 6.32
N ASN A 59 -15.74 2.57 5.85
CA ASN A 59 -14.52 3.37 5.83
C ASN A 59 -14.67 4.60 4.92
N TYR A 60 -15.27 4.42 3.74
CA TYR A 60 -15.54 5.51 2.81
C TYR A 60 -16.48 6.57 3.40
N ARG A 61 -17.56 6.14 4.06
CA ARG A 61 -18.50 7.05 4.73
C ARG A 61 -17.82 7.83 5.84
N ALA A 62 -17.12 7.15 6.74
CA ALA A 62 -16.38 7.78 7.84
C ALA A 62 -15.33 8.77 7.33
N GLY A 63 -14.54 8.39 6.32
CA GLY A 63 -13.57 9.29 5.70
C GLY A 63 -14.21 10.51 5.04
N SER A 64 -15.37 10.35 4.39
CA SER A 64 -16.09 11.48 3.80
C SER A 64 -16.67 12.45 4.83
N GLU A 65 -17.09 11.96 5.98
CA GLU A 65 -17.63 12.75 7.09
C GLU A 65 -16.52 13.59 7.75
N ILE A 66 -15.37 12.97 8.05
CA ILE A 66 -14.18 13.66 8.57
C ILE A 66 -13.76 14.81 7.64
N VAL A 67 -13.69 14.55 6.33
CA VAL A 67 -13.32 15.60 5.36
C VAL A 67 -14.37 16.69 5.28
N ALA A 68 -15.66 16.35 5.39
CA ALA A 68 -16.73 17.34 5.41
C ALA A 68 -16.65 18.26 6.64
N ASP A 69 -16.27 17.72 7.80
CA ASP A 69 -16.10 18.51 9.02
C ASP A 69 -14.85 19.39 8.96
N ILE A 70 -13.73 18.87 8.46
CA ILE A 70 -12.53 19.69 8.17
C ILE A 70 -12.89 20.84 7.22
N LYS A 71 -13.71 20.57 6.19
CA LYS A 71 -14.15 21.63 5.27
C LYS A 71 -14.94 22.72 5.98
N LYS A 72 -15.85 22.37 6.88
CA LYS A 72 -16.67 23.35 7.61
C LYS A 72 -15.82 24.26 8.50
N GLU A 73 -14.75 23.73 9.10
CA GLU A 73 -13.85 24.50 9.96
C GLU A 73 -12.87 25.37 9.15
N LEU A 74 -12.31 24.85 8.05
CA LEU A 74 -11.30 25.58 7.26
C LEU A 74 -11.91 26.68 6.38
N TYR A 75 -13.14 26.48 5.88
CA TYR A 75 -13.81 27.41 4.98
C TYR A 75 -13.97 28.84 5.52
N PRO A 76 -14.43 29.07 6.77
CA PRO A 76 -14.53 30.42 7.32
C PRO A 76 -13.17 31.09 7.53
N VAL A 77 -12.14 30.33 7.93
CA VAL A 77 -10.78 30.86 8.15
C VAL A 77 -10.17 31.35 6.83
N LEU A 78 -10.27 30.55 5.78
CA LEU A 78 -9.76 30.90 4.45
C LEU A 78 -10.48 32.10 3.80
N LEU A 79 -11.73 32.38 4.20
CA LEU A 79 -12.49 33.53 3.71
C LEU A 79 -12.26 34.80 4.54
N GLN A 80 -11.83 34.68 5.80
CA GLN A 80 -11.55 35.82 6.68
C GLN A 80 -10.13 36.39 6.50
N GLU A 81 -9.12 35.54 6.30
CA GLU A 81 -7.72 35.94 6.09
C GLU A 81 -7.40 36.12 4.59
N ASN A 82 -7.95 37.17 3.97
CA ASN A 82 -7.86 37.32 2.52
C ASN A 82 -6.60 38.12 2.07
N GLU A 83 -5.42 37.49 2.07
CA GLU A 83 -4.28 37.90 1.22
C GLU A 83 -4.30 37.23 -0.17
N LEU A 84 -5.09 36.16 -0.33
CA LEU A 84 -5.20 35.38 -1.57
C LEU A 84 -6.46 35.77 -2.35
N ASP A 85 -6.41 35.80 -3.68
CA ASP A 85 -7.61 36.03 -4.49
C ASP A 85 -8.68 34.95 -4.23
N SER A 86 -9.97 35.32 -4.23
CA SER A 86 -11.10 34.42 -3.90
C SER A 86 -11.10 33.15 -4.75
N THR A 87 -10.66 33.27 -6.00
CA THR A 87 -10.50 32.18 -6.95
C THR A 87 -9.39 31.21 -6.57
N SER A 88 -8.26 31.72 -6.07
CA SER A 88 -7.13 30.91 -5.60
C SER A 88 -7.46 30.16 -4.32
N GLY A 89 -8.12 30.81 -3.35
CA GLY A 89 -8.54 30.17 -2.09
C GLY A 89 -9.49 28.99 -2.31
N ALA A 90 -10.47 29.12 -3.21
CA ALA A 90 -11.37 28.03 -3.59
C ALA A 90 -10.65 26.86 -4.27
N LEU A 91 -9.63 27.16 -5.10
CA LEU A 91 -8.83 26.14 -5.79
C LEU A 91 -7.98 25.34 -4.80
N TYR A 92 -7.34 26.01 -3.84
CA TYR A 92 -6.55 25.36 -2.79
C TYR A 92 -7.41 24.48 -1.89
N MET A 93 -8.60 24.96 -1.50
CA MET A 93 -9.53 24.19 -0.67
C MET A 93 -10.01 22.91 -1.36
N THR A 94 -10.31 22.99 -2.67
CA THR A 94 -10.73 21.82 -3.46
C THR A 94 -9.59 20.80 -3.55
N LYS A 95 -8.37 21.26 -3.86
CA LYS A 95 -7.15 20.43 -3.89
C LYS A 95 -6.89 19.71 -2.57
N ILE A 96 -6.88 20.46 -1.47
CA ILE A 96 -6.59 19.92 -0.13
C ILE A 96 -7.64 18.88 0.27
N SER A 97 -8.92 19.18 0.03
CA SER A 97 -10.03 18.26 0.26
C SER A 97 -9.88 16.93 -0.48
N ASP A 98 -9.58 17.00 -1.78
CA ASP A 98 -9.55 15.83 -2.65
C ASP A 98 -8.40 14.89 -2.27
N ASP A 99 -7.29 15.43 -1.77
CA ASP A 99 -6.16 14.65 -1.27
C ASP A 99 -6.40 14.06 0.14
N LEU A 100 -7.16 14.75 1.01
CA LEU A 100 -7.47 14.30 2.37
C LEU A 100 -8.43 13.11 2.40
N LYS A 101 -9.37 13.02 1.45
CA LYS A 101 -10.39 11.97 1.45
C LYS A 101 -9.82 10.56 1.29
N PRO A 102 -8.93 10.27 0.33
CA PRO A 102 -8.28 8.96 0.24
C PRO A 102 -7.48 8.59 1.48
N TYR A 103 -6.85 9.57 2.13
CA TYR A 103 -6.05 9.34 3.34
C TYR A 103 -6.89 8.82 4.50
N PHE A 104 -8.02 9.47 4.81
CA PHE A 104 -8.90 9.04 5.89
C PHE A 104 -9.80 7.86 5.52
N ALA A 105 -10.22 7.75 4.27
CA ALA A 105 -11.11 6.68 3.82
C ALA A 105 -10.39 5.35 3.57
N PHE A 106 -9.11 5.37 3.19
CA PHE A 106 -8.39 4.17 2.78
C PHE A 106 -7.09 3.98 3.54
N PHE A 107 -6.19 4.96 3.55
CA PHE A 107 -4.85 4.76 4.13
C PHE A 107 -4.91 4.38 5.61
N ILE A 108 -5.53 5.20 6.46
CA ILE A 108 -5.61 4.91 7.91
C ILE A 108 -6.33 3.57 8.19
N PRO A 109 -7.54 3.32 7.63
CA PRO A 109 -8.24 2.08 7.89
C PRO A 109 -7.46 0.84 7.44
N TYR A 110 -6.86 0.85 6.25
CA TYR A 110 -6.10 -0.29 5.74
C TYR A 110 -4.80 -0.53 6.52
N SER A 111 -4.13 0.52 6.99
CA SER A 111 -2.95 0.37 7.85
C SER A 111 -3.30 -0.34 9.16
N VAL A 112 -4.39 0.09 9.83
CA VAL A 112 -4.86 -0.56 11.06
C VAL A 112 -5.33 -1.98 10.79
N ALA A 113 -6.11 -2.20 9.73
CA ALA A 113 -6.59 -3.53 9.36
C ALA A 113 -5.42 -4.50 9.10
N THR A 114 -4.38 -4.05 8.38
CA THR A 114 -3.18 -4.85 8.09
C THR A 114 -2.46 -5.26 9.37
N ALA A 115 -2.27 -4.34 10.31
CA ALA A 115 -1.65 -4.65 11.60
C ALA A 115 -2.47 -5.67 12.41
N VAL A 116 -3.79 -5.45 12.52
CA VAL A 116 -4.70 -6.33 13.27
C VAL A 116 -4.73 -7.73 12.65
N VAL A 117 -4.88 -7.84 11.34
CA VAL A 117 -4.91 -9.14 10.63
C VAL A 117 -3.57 -9.86 10.75
N SER A 118 -2.44 -9.16 10.62
CA SER A 118 -1.11 -9.76 10.77
C SER A 118 -0.91 -10.36 12.17
N ILE A 119 -1.31 -9.63 13.21
CA ILE A 119 -1.24 -10.11 14.60
C ILE A 119 -2.19 -11.30 14.81
N LEU A 120 -3.42 -11.21 14.31
CA LEU A 120 -4.40 -12.29 14.43
C LEU A 120 -3.88 -13.60 13.80
N LEU A 121 -3.35 -13.53 12.58
CA LEU A 121 -2.79 -14.70 11.90
C LEU A 121 -1.56 -15.27 12.63
N LEU A 122 -0.72 -14.41 13.21
CA LEU A 122 0.43 -14.85 14.01
C LEU A 122 -0.03 -15.58 15.27
N VAL A 123 -1.02 -15.05 16.00
CA VAL A 123 -1.59 -15.68 17.19
C VAL A 123 -2.18 -17.05 16.85
N ILE A 124 -2.95 -17.13 15.76
CA ILE A 124 -3.52 -18.41 15.29
C ILE A 124 -2.41 -19.39 14.95
N CYS A 125 -1.42 -19.00 14.15
CA CYS A 125 -0.28 -19.86 13.84
C CYS A 125 0.47 -20.30 15.09
N PHE A 126 0.59 -19.46 16.11
CA PHE A 126 1.27 -19.82 17.36
C PHE A 126 0.57 -20.96 18.11
N PHE A 127 -0.76 -21.02 18.07
CA PHE A 127 -1.54 -22.11 18.65
C PHE A 127 -1.53 -23.38 17.79
N LEU A 128 -1.42 -23.26 16.47
CA LEU A 128 -1.32 -24.41 15.58
C LEU A 128 0.09 -24.99 15.57
N GLU A 129 1.09 -24.18 15.22
CA GLU A 129 2.47 -24.60 15.01
C GLU A 129 3.49 -23.52 15.40
N LYS A 130 4.20 -23.78 16.50
CA LYS A 130 5.13 -22.80 17.11
C LYS A 130 6.30 -22.44 16.19
N TRP A 131 6.82 -23.39 15.41
CA TRP A 131 7.94 -23.15 14.50
C TRP A 131 7.54 -22.28 13.32
N VAL A 132 6.36 -22.54 12.73
CA VAL A 132 5.80 -21.69 11.66
C VAL A 132 5.55 -20.27 12.19
N ALA A 133 4.97 -20.16 13.39
CA ALA A 133 4.75 -18.87 14.03
C ALA A 133 6.05 -18.10 14.30
N LEU A 134 7.12 -18.79 14.68
CA LEU A 134 8.44 -18.18 14.89
C LEU A 134 9.02 -17.64 13.57
N ILE A 135 8.93 -18.39 12.48
CA ILE A 135 9.36 -17.91 11.15
C ILE A 135 8.53 -16.68 10.74
N LEU A 136 7.21 -16.73 10.91
CA LEU A 136 6.33 -15.59 10.61
C LEU A 136 6.63 -14.37 11.49
N MET A 137 6.96 -14.56 12.76
CA MET A 137 7.35 -13.48 13.67
C MET A 137 8.66 -12.82 13.23
N VAL A 138 9.65 -13.62 12.80
CA VAL A 138 10.88 -13.10 12.22
C VAL A 138 10.58 -12.35 10.93
N SER A 139 9.75 -12.88 10.04
CA SER A 139 9.35 -12.18 8.81
C SER A 139 8.62 -10.86 9.09
N LEU A 140 7.73 -10.84 10.09
CA LEU A 140 7.01 -9.65 10.53
C LEU A 140 7.96 -8.54 10.99
N PHE A 141 9.13 -8.89 11.54
CA PHE A 141 10.17 -7.92 11.92
C PHE A 141 11.11 -7.57 10.76
N VAL A 142 11.55 -8.57 10.00
CA VAL A 142 12.53 -8.40 8.91
C VAL A 142 11.97 -7.53 7.78
N ILE A 143 10.70 -7.72 7.39
CA ILE A 143 10.07 -6.97 6.30
C ILE A 143 10.05 -5.45 6.58
N PRO A 144 9.55 -4.96 7.75
CA PRO A 144 9.63 -3.55 8.10
C PRO A 144 11.05 -3.02 8.24
N VAL A 145 11.99 -3.79 8.80
CA VAL A 145 13.39 -3.36 8.92
C VAL A 145 14.01 -3.12 7.55
N GLN A 146 13.79 -4.05 6.62
CA GLN A 146 14.19 -3.87 5.23
C GLN A 146 13.53 -2.65 4.59
N MET A 147 12.24 -2.46 4.82
CA MET A 147 11.51 -1.32 4.28
C MET A 147 12.03 0.00 4.85
N ALA A 148 12.47 0.04 6.11
CA ALA A 148 13.11 1.22 6.67
C ALA A 148 14.47 1.48 5.99
N VAL A 149 15.31 0.46 5.85
CA VAL A 149 16.65 0.61 5.24
C VAL A 149 16.56 1.07 3.78
N ILE A 150 15.72 0.42 2.97
CA ILE A 150 15.60 0.74 1.54
C ILE A 150 14.70 1.96 1.32
N GLY A 151 13.61 2.07 2.07
CA GLY A 151 12.62 3.13 1.95
C GLY A 151 13.16 4.51 2.32
N ILE A 152 14.04 4.62 3.33
CA ILE A 152 14.73 5.88 3.63
C ILE A 152 15.61 6.31 2.44
N GLY A 153 16.28 5.36 1.79
CA GLY A 153 17.03 5.61 0.56
C GLY A 153 16.15 6.08 -0.60
N ALA A 154 14.96 5.48 -0.74
CA ALA A 154 13.97 5.88 -1.74
C ALA A 154 13.40 7.29 -1.46
N GLU A 155 13.08 7.61 -0.20
CA GLU A 155 12.51 8.90 0.21
C GLU A 155 13.49 10.06 -0.04
N ALA A 156 14.78 9.87 0.29
CA ALA A 156 15.80 10.89 0.05
C ALA A 156 15.92 11.24 -1.44
N ILE A 157 15.84 10.23 -2.31
CA ILE A 157 15.90 10.40 -3.77
C ILE A 157 14.58 11.01 -4.29
N HIS A 158 13.44 10.61 -3.74
CA HIS A 158 12.13 11.15 -4.10
C HIS A 158 12.00 12.64 -3.75
N LYS A 159 12.43 13.06 -2.55
CA LYS A 159 12.44 14.47 -2.13
C LYS A 159 13.31 15.33 -3.05
N LYS A 160 14.46 14.81 -3.46
CA LYS A 160 15.34 15.47 -4.44
C LYS A 160 14.67 15.61 -5.82
N HIS A 161 13.92 14.59 -6.26
CA HIS A 161 13.18 14.62 -7.53
C HIS A 161 12.04 15.65 -7.52
N THR A 162 11.22 15.67 -6.47
CA THR A 162 10.10 16.62 -6.35
C THR A 162 10.57 18.08 -6.36
N GLY A 163 11.67 18.39 -5.66
CA GLY A 163 12.24 19.74 -5.67
C GLY A 163 12.76 20.18 -7.04
N LEU A 164 13.41 19.27 -7.78
CA LEU A 164 13.89 19.53 -9.14
C LEU A 164 12.72 19.72 -10.11
N PHE A 165 11.70 18.87 -10.04
CA PHE A 165 10.50 18.98 -10.87
C PHE A 165 9.80 20.34 -10.68
N LEU A 166 9.51 20.73 -9.44
CA LEU A 166 8.84 22.00 -9.15
C LEU A 166 9.65 23.21 -9.64
N LYS A 167 10.97 23.19 -9.42
CA LYS A 167 11.86 24.25 -9.90
C LYS A 167 11.88 24.34 -11.43
N TYR A 168 11.88 23.21 -12.12
CA TYR A 168 11.92 23.18 -13.59
C TYR A 168 10.56 23.46 -14.23
N SER A 169 9.44 23.03 -13.64
CA SER A 169 8.10 23.43 -14.07
C SER A 169 7.90 24.94 -13.99
N ALA A 170 8.40 25.60 -12.94
CA ALA A 170 8.36 27.05 -12.82
C ALA A 170 9.19 27.75 -13.92
N VAL A 171 10.40 27.24 -14.20
CA VAL A 171 11.25 27.76 -15.28
C VAL A 171 10.62 27.54 -16.65
N PHE A 172 10.04 26.37 -16.90
CA PHE A 172 9.36 26.04 -18.15
C PHE A 172 8.12 26.92 -18.37
N TYR A 173 7.32 27.12 -17.32
CA TYR A 173 6.18 28.03 -17.34
C TYR A 173 6.61 29.46 -17.67
N ASN A 174 7.65 29.97 -17.01
CA ASN A 174 8.16 31.31 -17.29
C ASN A 174 8.66 31.45 -18.74
N ARG A 175 9.32 30.40 -19.27
CA ARG A 175 9.78 30.38 -20.67
C ARG A 175 8.61 30.37 -21.65
N LEU A 176 7.58 29.55 -21.44
CA LEU A 176 6.35 29.56 -22.24
C LEU A 176 5.70 30.95 -22.27
N LYS A 177 5.68 31.65 -21.14
CA LYS A 177 5.11 33.00 -21.04
C LYS A 177 5.94 34.06 -21.78
N THR A 178 7.24 33.85 -21.96
CA THR A 178 8.18 34.80 -22.58
C THR A 178 8.70 34.35 -23.96
N VAL A 179 8.07 33.36 -24.61
CA VAL A 179 8.54 32.83 -25.91
C VAL A 179 8.68 33.92 -26.98
N ALA A 180 7.70 34.81 -27.10
CA ALA A 180 7.72 35.89 -28.08
C ALA A 180 8.93 36.82 -27.91
N GLU A 181 9.33 37.09 -26.66
CA GLU A 181 10.47 37.93 -26.33
C GLU A 181 11.81 37.21 -26.59
N ILE A 182 11.87 35.91 -26.31
CA ILE A 182 13.04 35.07 -26.63
C ILE A 182 13.29 35.02 -28.14
N VAL A 183 12.23 34.94 -28.94
CA VAL A 183 12.29 34.96 -30.41
C VAL A 183 12.77 36.33 -30.92
N ASN A 184 12.21 37.42 -30.41
CA ASN A 184 12.59 38.78 -30.81
C ASN A 184 14.05 39.14 -30.48
N LEU A 185 14.63 38.53 -29.45
CA LEU A 185 16.03 38.71 -29.05
C LEU A 185 17.01 37.72 -29.70
N ASP A 186 16.54 36.90 -30.66
CA ASP A 186 17.30 35.86 -31.36
C ASP A 186 18.05 34.89 -30.41
N ASN A 187 17.46 34.62 -29.24
CA ASN A 187 18.08 33.85 -28.15
C ASN A 187 17.49 32.43 -28.00
N LEU A 188 16.96 31.88 -29.10
CA LEU A 188 16.28 30.58 -29.10
C LEU A 188 17.24 29.41 -28.85
N LEU A 189 18.37 29.36 -29.54
CA LEU A 189 19.34 28.26 -29.47
C LEU A 189 19.93 28.07 -28.06
N PRO A 190 20.39 29.13 -27.35
CA PRO A 190 20.90 28.98 -25.99
C PRO A 190 19.82 28.54 -24.99
N GLN A 191 18.60 29.08 -25.10
CA GLN A 191 17.47 28.69 -24.24
C GLN A 191 17.04 27.24 -24.48
N TYR A 192 17.03 26.80 -25.75
CA TYR A 192 16.76 25.41 -26.12
C TYR A 192 17.79 24.46 -25.49
N ARG A 193 19.10 24.77 -25.61
CA ARG A 193 20.16 23.94 -25.01
C ARG A 193 20.05 23.86 -23.49
N PHE A 194 19.71 24.98 -22.83
CA PHE A 194 19.46 25.01 -21.40
C PHE A 194 18.29 24.10 -21.00
N LEU A 195 17.16 24.22 -21.69
CA LEU A 195 15.95 23.44 -21.40
C LEU A 195 16.15 21.94 -21.71
N SER A 196 16.87 21.62 -22.79
CA SER A 196 17.26 20.25 -23.15
C SER A 196 18.12 19.61 -22.06
N ARG A 197 19.13 20.32 -21.54
CA ARG A 197 19.94 19.86 -20.41
C ARG A 197 19.11 19.64 -19.15
N LYS A 198 18.13 20.51 -18.86
CA LYS A 198 17.22 20.33 -17.72
C LYS A 198 16.25 19.16 -17.88
N SER A 199 15.77 18.92 -19.10
CA SER A 199 14.99 17.73 -19.44
C SER A 199 15.79 16.45 -19.21
N GLU A 200 17.06 16.43 -19.63
CA GLU A 200 17.96 15.29 -19.43
C GLU A 200 18.23 15.03 -17.94
N GLU A 201 18.50 16.08 -17.14
CA GLU A 201 18.64 15.96 -15.69
C GLU A 201 17.37 15.37 -15.03
N LEU A 202 16.18 15.78 -15.50
CA LEU A 202 14.91 15.25 -15.00
C LEU A 202 14.70 13.78 -15.42
N ASN A 203 15.06 13.41 -16.63
CA ASN A 203 14.97 12.04 -17.13
C ASN A 203 15.89 11.09 -16.32
N GLN A 204 17.13 11.52 -16.08
CA GLN A 204 18.08 10.78 -15.24
C GLN A 204 17.58 10.61 -13.81
N ALA A 205 17.06 11.69 -13.21
CA ALA A 205 16.48 11.63 -11.87
C ALA A 205 15.27 10.69 -11.80
N THR A 206 14.39 10.71 -12.81
CA THR A 206 13.21 9.83 -12.88
C THR A 206 13.62 8.37 -12.99
N THR A 207 14.61 8.08 -13.85
CA THR A 207 15.16 6.73 -14.00
C THR A 207 15.79 6.23 -12.69
N GLN A 208 16.47 7.10 -11.95
CA GLN A 208 17.05 6.76 -10.65
C GLN A 208 15.97 6.39 -9.61
N VAL A 209 14.87 7.16 -9.53
CA VAL A 209 13.74 6.86 -8.64
C VAL A 209 13.14 5.49 -8.98
N MET A 210 12.87 5.24 -10.27
CA MET A 210 12.30 3.96 -10.72
C MET A 210 13.20 2.76 -10.40
N ARG A 211 14.52 2.90 -10.56
CA ARG A 211 15.48 1.84 -10.20
C ARG A 211 15.40 1.48 -8.71
N VAL A 212 15.30 2.48 -7.83
CA VAL A 212 15.21 2.24 -6.39
C VAL A 212 13.88 1.62 -6.02
N ALA A 213 12.78 2.05 -6.63
CA ALA A 213 11.46 1.45 -6.41
C ALA A 213 11.44 -0.03 -6.81
N ILE A 214 11.98 -0.37 -7.98
CA ILE A 214 12.09 -1.75 -8.46
C ILE A 214 12.98 -2.57 -7.53
N LEU A 215 14.14 -2.04 -7.12
CA LEU A 215 15.04 -2.74 -6.21
C LEU A 215 14.36 -3.01 -4.86
N SER A 216 13.64 -2.02 -4.31
CA SER A 216 12.91 -2.19 -3.05
C SER A 216 11.86 -3.29 -3.15
N SER A 217 11.14 -3.38 -4.27
CA SER A 217 10.13 -4.43 -4.49
C SER A 217 10.80 -5.80 -4.67
N ALA A 218 11.84 -5.89 -5.50
CA ALA A 218 12.52 -7.15 -5.78
C ALA A 218 13.19 -7.74 -4.52
N VAL A 219 13.78 -6.88 -3.69
CA VAL A 219 14.36 -7.35 -2.43
C VAL A 219 13.25 -7.81 -1.47
N LEU A 220 12.14 -7.07 -1.34
CA LEU A 220 11.00 -7.51 -0.54
C LEU A 220 10.47 -8.88 -0.99
N GLU A 221 10.31 -9.09 -2.29
CA GLU A 221 9.88 -10.37 -2.88
C GLU A 221 10.84 -11.51 -2.55
N LEU A 222 12.16 -11.27 -2.58
CA LEU A 222 13.16 -12.26 -2.20
C LEU A 222 12.99 -12.71 -0.74
N PHE A 223 12.84 -11.77 0.20
CA PHE A 223 12.67 -12.13 1.62
C PHE A 223 11.36 -12.86 1.89
N VAL A 224 10.27 -12.45 1.23
CA VAL A 224 8.97 -13.15 1.29
C VAL A 224 9.11 -14.57 0.76
N THR A 225 9.80 -14.75 -0.38
CA THR A 225 10.01 -16.06 -1.01
C THR A 225 10.84 -16.97 -0.11
N ILE A 226 11.91 -16.45 0.50
CA ILE A 226 12.74 -17.20 1.45
C ILE A 226 11.92 -17.64 2.68
N ALA A 227 11.08 -16.76 3.22
CA ALA A 227 10.21 -17.09 4.35
C ALA A 227 9.21 -18.21 4.01
N ILE A 228 8.55 -18.11 2.86
CA ILE A 228 7.62 -19.15 2.38
C ILE A 228 8.35 -20.47 2.15
N ALA A 229 9.54 -20.44 1.53
CA ALA A 229 10.34 -21.63 1.30
C ALA A 229 10.77 -22.30 2.62
N ALA A 230 11.19 -21.53 3.63
CA ALA A 230 11.54 -22.06 4.94
C ALA A 230 10.36 -22.77 5.61
N ILE A 231 9.16 -22.18 5.55
CA ILE A 231 7.92 -22.80 6.06
C ILE A 231 7.60 -24.09 5.29
N ALA A 232 7.69 -24.08 3.97
CA ALA A 232 7.40 -25.25 3.14
C ALA A 232 8.37 -26.41 3.37
N ILE A 233 9.68 -26.12 3.49
CA ILE A 233 10.70 -27.12 3.81
C ILE A 233 10.45 -27.71 5.19
N TYR A 234 10.16 -26.87 6.20
CA TYR A 234 9.84 -27.31 7.55
C TYR A 234 8.61 -28.24 7.56
N LEU A 235 7.51 -27.82 6.94
CA LEU A 235 6.29 -28.63 6.86
C LEU A 235 6.54 -29.95 6.10
N GLY A 236 7.32 -29.91 5.01
CA GLY A 236 7.68 -31.12 4.26
C GLY A 236 8.44 -32.15 5.10
N PHE A 237 9.45 -31.71 5.85
CA PHE A 237 10.19 -32.60 6.76
C PHE A 237 9.36 -33.07 7.96
N SER A 238 8.47 -32.21 8.48
CA SER A 238 7.53 -32.56 9.56
C SER A 238 6.58 -33.66 9.10
N LEU A 239 6.01 -33.55 7.90
CA LEU A 239 5.08 -34.55 7.35
C LEU A 239 5.77 -35.91 7.07
N MET A 240 7.08 -35.93 6.83
CA MET A 240 7.86 -37.16 6.72
C MET A 240 8.23 -37.79 8.08
N GLY A 241 7.89 -37.15 9.20
CA GLY A 241 8.24 -37.61 10.55
C GLY A 241 9.72 -37.45 10.93
N ILE A 242 10.48 -36.67 10.15
CA ILE A 242 11.93 -36.45 10.38
C ILE A 242 12.17 -35.33 11.40
N MET A 243 11.26 -34.36 11.48
CA MET A 243 11.36 -33.20 12.36
C MET A 243 10.15 -33.13 13.31
N ILE A 244 10.33 -32.53 14.50
CA ILE A 244 9.23 -32.27 15.44
C ILE A 244 8.28 -31.24 14.83
N GLY A 245 7.09 -31.70 14.47
CA GLY A 245 5.91 -30.90 14.14
C GLY A 245 4.64 -31.75 14.39
N PRO A 246 3.46 -31.26 14.00
CA PRO A 246 2.21 -31.95 14.28
C PRO A 246 2.14 -33.18 13.37
N ASN A 247 1.96 -34.35 13.97
CA ASN A 247 1.59 -35.56 13.22
C ASN A 247 0.17 -35.42 12.67
#